data_AF-A0A2N1PJZ2-F1
#
_entry.id   AF-A0A2N1PJZ2-F1
#
_cell.length_a   1.000
_cell.length_b   1.000
_cell.length_c   1.000
_cell.angle_alpha   90.00
_cell.angle_beta   90.00
_cell.angle_gamma   90.00
#
_symmetry.space_group_name_H-M   'P 1'
#
loop_
_entity.id
_entity.type
_entity.pdbx_description
1 polymer ?
#
loop_
_entity_poly.entity_id
_entity_poly.type
_entity_poly.pdbx_seq_one_letter_code
_entity_poly.pdbx_strand_id
1 'polypeptide(L)'
;MMSCHIKTFFRILNLLIICTFLTSSVSARQIYTTVPIVNVREKPDINSRKIGQLQHGIWVERFEQKGEWTRVKLQNAKDGFIFTKLISSIWIKIWKDERLCFLMDDRKILKKFPIALGFNPKDDKRKEGDGCTPNGRFYICEYLKNPQPRESYGARSLRISYPDIEDARRGLKEKSISKSQYFEIVQAISKGEMPPQNTILGSSIRIHGGGVGEDWTLGCMALNDEDIRKVYSKIPDKLAIVEIYQNEKQDKEINDSAFSQSRIIQACMELTRQGCSYTNKAVEYQTLSYPEGDIDSSIGVCSDLIVRALRKAGIDLQASLHEDIHNFPKDYPMVKKADKNIDHRRVKSLKPFFDKYCLTLTNRNPDQKPEEWKPGDIVLFDTGVQNGTIYDHIGIVGNKRENGKYWVCNLWTIGFDLQEMDLLYADYPDIVGHYRLIHPLCYDGFKME
;
A
#
# COMPACT_ATOMS: atom_id res chain seq x y z
N MET A 1 -62.88 36.21 -54.55
CA MET A 1 -63.87 35.56 -53.66
C MET A 1 -63.22 34.31 -53.10
N MET A 2 -63.30 34.13 -51.77
CA MET A 2 -63.30 32.89 -50.96
C MET A 2 -62.59 31.64 -51.51
N SER A 3 -61.87 30.81 -50.76
CA SER A 3 -61.53 30.68 -49.35
C SER A 3 -60.77 29.35 -49.27
N CYS A 4 -59.93 29.20 -48.24
CA CYS A 4 -59.84 28.00 -47.40
C CYS A 4 -58.45 27.35 -47.29
N HIS A 5 -58.13 27.14 -46.02
CA HIS A 5 -56.91 26.73 -45.37
C HIS A 5 -56.42 25.32 -45.70
N ILE A 6 -55.10 25.09 -45.56
CA ILE A 6 -54.49 24.33 -44.45
C ILE A 6 -52.97 24.32 -44.69
N LYS A 7 -52.21 24.98 -43.80
CA LYS A 7 -50.75 24.87 -43.74
C LYS A 7 -50.40 23.72 -42.80
N THR A 8 -49.86 22.65 -43.34
CA THR A 8 -49.34 21.50 -42.60
C THR A 8 -48.05 21.89 -41.89
N PHE A 9 -48.08 21.93 -40.56
CA PHE A 9 -46.91 22.09 -39.70
C PHE A 9 -46.15 20.75 -39.63
N PHE A 10 -44.98 20.64 -40.25
CA PHE A 10 -44.05 19.54 -40.00
C PHE A 10 -43.32 19.80 -38.68
N ARG A 11 -43.65 19.02 -37.63
CA ARG A 11 -42.85 18.91 -36.41
C ARG A 11 -41.60 18.08 -36.73
N ILE A 12 -40.44 18.72 -36.78
CA ILE A 12 -39.15 18.03 -36.75
C ILE A 12 -38.91 17.59 -35.30
N LEU A 13 -39.11 16.30 -35.04
CA LEU A 13 -38.73 15.65 -33.79
C LEU A 13 -37.22 15.40 -33.85
N ASN A 14 -36.41 16.29 -33.25
CA ASN A 14 -35.00 16.04 -33.01
C ASN A 14 -34.87 14.91 -31.98
N LEU A 15 -34.63 13.69 -32.46
CA LEU A 15 -34.24 12.56 -31.63
C LEU A 15 -32.78 12.76 -31.23
N LEU A 16 -32.54 13.41 -30.09
CA LEU A 16 -31.23 13.44 -29.46
C LEU A 16 -30.93 12.00 -28.99
N ILE A 17 -30.12 11.26 -29.76
CA ILE A 17 -29.52 10.02 -29.28
C ILE A 17 -28.52 10.43 -28.22
N ILE A 18 -28.97 10.48 -26.97
CA ILE A 18 -28.09 10.51 -25.80
C ILE A 18 -27.42 9.14 -25.79
N CYS A 19 -26.27 9.03 -26.46
CA CYS A 19 -25.30 7.97 -26.20
C CYS A 19 -24.82 8.16 -24.77
N THR A 20 -25.56 7.61 -23.81
CA THR A 20 -25.03 7.29 -22.51
C THR A 20 -23.92 6.27 -22.75
N PHE A 21 -22.67 6.75 -22.83
CA PHE A 21 -21.53 5.90 -22.56
C PHE A 21 -21.66 5.44 -21.11
N LEU A 22 -22.39 4.36 -20.90
CA LEU A 22 -22.16 3.46 -19.79
C LEU A 22 -20.75 2.91 -20.02
N THR A 23 -19.73 3.66 -19.63
CA THR A 23 -18.42 3.09 -19.36
C THR A 23 -18.63 2.17 -18.17
N SER A 24 -19.02 0.93 -18.44
CA SER A 24 -18.75 -0.15 -17.50
C SER A 24 -17.24 -0.15 -17.33
N SER A 25 -16.75 0.48 -16.26
CA SER A 25 -15.36 0.34 -15.85
C SER A 25 -15.19 -1.12 -15.49
N VAL A 26 -14.81 -1.94 -16.47
CA VAL A 26 -14.22 -3.24 -16.19
C VAL A 26 -13.02 -2.89 -15.35
N SER A 27 -13.15 -3.07 -14.04
CA SER A 27 -12.09 -2.68 -13.13
C SER A 27 -10.85 -3.46 -13.53
N ALA A 28 -9.74 -2.74 -13.73
CA ALA A 28 -8.51 -3.32 -14.24
C ALA A 28 -8.13 -4.55 -13.41
N ARG A 29 -7.80 -5.67 -14.08
CA ARG A 29 -7.42 -6.89 -13.37
C ARG A 29 -6.08 -6.69 -12.69
N GLN A 30 -5.95 -7.10 -11.44
CA GLN A 30 -4.71 -6.93 -10.70
C GLN A 30 -3.88 -8.22 -10.71
N ILE A 31 -2.56 -8.04 -10.78
CA ILE A 31 -1.56 -9.11 -10.68
C ILE A 31 -0.42 -8.62 -9.77
N TYR A 32 0.34 -9.55 -9.22
CA TYR A 32 1.53 -9.27 -8.44
C TYR A 32 2.70 -10.15 -8.90
N THR A 33 3.91 -9.79 -8.51
CA THR A 33 5.13 -10.51 -8.91
C THR A 33 5.45 -11.65 -7.95
N THR A 34 5.84 -12.80 -8.49
CA THR A 34 6.12 -14.04 -7.73
C THR A 34 7.62 -14.30 -7.54
N VAL A 35 8.44 -13.29 -7.84
CA VAL A 35 9.89 -13.30 -7.70
C VAL A 35 10.34 -12.01 -6.99
N PRO A 36 11.48 -12.01 -6.27
CA PRO A 36 11.92 -10.85 -5.48
C PRO A 36 11.92 -9.53 -6.25
N ILE A 37 12.41 -9.57 -7.49
CA ILE A 37 12.44 -8.43 -8.41
C ILE A 37 12.17 -8.93 -9.83
N VAL A 38 11.31 -8.23 -10.57
CA VAL A 38 11.08 -8.46 -12.00
C VAL A 38 11.39 -7.20 -12.81
N ASN A 39 12.02 -7.38 -13.97
CA ASN A 39 12.25 -6.28 -14.90
C ASN A 39 10.99 -5.99 -15.72
N VAL A 40 10.62 -4.72 -15.82
CA VAL A 40 9.58 -4.24 -16.72
C VAL A 40 10.24 -3.76 -18.01
N ARG A 41 9.79 -4.30 -19.13
CA ARG A 41 10.39 -4.12 -20.45
C ARG A 41 9.52 -3.23 -21.34
N GLU A 42 10.15 -2.44 -22.21
CA GLU A 42 9.43 -1.58 -23.16
C GLU A 42 8.65 -2.40 -24.21
N LYS A 43 9.18 -3.55 -24.61
CA LYS A 43 8.58 -4.48 -25.58
C LYS A 43 8.51 -5.89 -24.98
N PRO A 44 7.66 -6.79 -25.50
CA PRO A 44 7.57 -8.18 -25.05
C PRO A 44 8.78 -9.00 -25.54
N ASP A 45 9.98 -8.60 -25.11
CA ASP A 45 11.27 -9.17 -25.51
C ASP A 45 12.29 -8.99 -24.36
N ILE A 46 13.00 -10.07 -24.02
CA ILE A 46 14.05 -10.11 -22.99
C ILE A 46 15.24 -9.18 -23.29
N ASN A 47 15.44 -8.81 -24.55
CA ASN A 47 16.53 -7.92 -24.98
C ASN A 47 16.10 -6.46 -25.09
N SER A 48 14.79 -6.17 -24.99
CA SER A 48 14.30 -4.79 -25.05
C SER A 48 14.71 -3.98 -23.82
N ARG A 49 14.67 -2.65 -23.95
CA ARG A 49 15.04 -1.72 -22.88
C ARG A 49 14.26 -2.03 -21.60
N LYS A 50 14.98 -2.05 -20.47
CA LYS A 50 14.36 -2.05 -19.14
C LYS A 50 13.86 -0.64 -18.85
N ILE A 51 12.56 -0.51 -18.59
CA ILE A 51 11.92 0.78 -18.30
C ILE A 51 11.58 0.93 -16.81
N GLY A 52 11.70 -0.16 -16.04
CA GLY A 52 11.47 -0.18 -14.61
C GLY A 52 11.73 -1.57 -14.03
N GLN A 53 11.54 -1.68 -12.72
CA GLN A 53 11.56 -2.95 -11.98
C GLN A 53 10.40 -2.93 -10.97
N LEU A 54 9.83 -4.09 -10.70
CA LEU A 54 8.83 -4.28 -9.64
C LEU A 54 9.37 -5.28 -8.62
N GLN A 55 9.15 -4.99 -7.35
CA GLN A 55 9.48 -5.89 -6.26
C GLN A 55 8.35 -6.91 -6.05
N HIS A 56 8.65 -8.00 -5.33
CA HIS A 56 7.63 -8.95 -4.87
C HIS A 56 6.57 -8.25 -4.01
N GLY A 57 5.35 -8.75 -4.05
CA GLY A 57 4.24 -8.16 -3.30
C GLY A 57 3.70 -6.85 -3.87
N ILE A 58 4.27 -6.27 -4.94
CA ILE A 58 3.67 -5.08 -5.56
C ILE A 58 2.60 -5.50 -6.57
N TRP A 59 1.38 -4.99 -6.39
CA TRP A 59 0.31 -5.19 -7.35
C TRP A 59 0.35 -4.14 -8.46
N VAL A 60 0.03 -4.57 -9.67
CA VAL A 60 -0.09 -3.73 -10.86
C VAL A 60 -1.30 -4.10 -11.68
N GLU A 61 -1.82 -3.12 -12.42
CA GLU A 61 -2.91 -3.34 -13.37
C GLU A 61 -2.41 -4.13 -14.58
N ARG A 62 -3.18 -5.14 -14.99
CA ARG A 62 -2.99 -5.94 -16.20
C ARG A 62 -4.00 -5.50 -17.26
N PHE A 63 -3.52 -5.32 -18.49
CA PHE A 63 -4.36 -4.98 -19.64
C PHE A 63 -4.56 -6.12 -20.62
N GLU A 64 -3.44 -6.71 -21.07
CA GLU A 64 -3.41 -7.61 -22.21
C GLU A 64 -2.30 -8.64 -22.00
N GLN A 65 -2.46 -9.82 -22.59
CA GLN A 65 -1.38 -10.80 -22.71
C GLN A 65 -1.06 -11.03 -24.18
N LYS A 66 0.21 -10.90 -24.54
CA LYS A 66 0.76 -11.14 -25.88
C LYS A 66 1.75 -12.30 -25.79
N GLY A 67 1.28 -13.50 -26.12
CA GLY A 67 2.06 -14.73 -25.95
C GLY A 67 2.44 -14.96 -24.48
N GLU A 68 3.73 -15.05 -24.20
CA GLU A 68 4.27 -15.24 -22.85
C GLU A 68 4.52 -13.93 -22.08
N TRP A 69 4.05 -12.79 -22.61
CA TRP A 69 4.24 -11.48 -21.99
C TRP A 69 2.91 -10.85 -21.62
N THR A 70 2.86 -10.25 -20.44
CA THR A 70 1.71 -9.50 -19.95
C THR A 70 2.03 -8.01 -19.96
N ARG A 71 1.17 -7.21 -20.58
CA ARG A 71 1.24 -5.74 -20.52
C ARG A 71 0.66 -5.26 -19.19
N VAL A 72 1.41 -4.41 -18.50
CA VAL A 72 1.07 -3.89 -17.17
C VAL A 72 1.14 -2.36 -17.13
N LYS A 73 0.37 -1.73 -16.23
CA LYS A 73 0.55 -0.33 -15.84
C LYS A 73 1.38 -0.24 -14.58
N LEU A 74 2.44 0.56 -14.61
CA LEU A 74 3.18 0.94 -13.42
C LEU A 74 2.50 2.10 -12.71
N GLN A 75 2.84 2.29 -11.44
CA GLN A 75 2.33 3.32 -10.53
C GLN A 75 2.59 4.74 -11.08
N ASN A 76 3.66 4.91 -11.84
CA ASN A 76 4.00 6.17 -12.52
C ASN A 76 3.29 6.35 -13.88
N ALA A 77 2.19 5.63 -14.09
CA ALA A 77 1.39 5.60 -15.32
C ALA A 77 2.12 5.17 -16.61
N LYS A 78 3.35 4.63 -16.51
CA LYS A 78 4.04 4.01 -17.65
C LYS A 78 3.53 2.59 -17.86
N ASP A 79 3.38 2.22 -19.12
CA ASP A 79 3.08 0.84 -19.49
C ASP A 79 4.35 0.08 -19.86
N GLY A 80 4.36 -1.22 -19.58
CA GLY A 80 5.43 -2.11 -20.01
C GLY A 80 5.01 -3.56 -20.05
N PHE A 81 5.98 -4.43 -20.30
CA PHE A 81 5.78 -5.87 -20.43
C PHE A 81 6.56 -6.64 -19.37
N ILE A 82 5.90 -7.61 -18.76
CA ILE A 82 6.48 -8.56 -17.81
C ILE A 82 6.25 -9.98 -18.34
N PHE A 83 7.23 -10.86 -18.18
CA PHE A 83 7.08 -12.27 -18.54
C PHE A 83 6.01 -12.93 -17.65
N THR A 84 4.97 -13.51 -18.26
CA THR A 84 3.74 -13.95 -17.57
C THR A 84 4.01 -15.00 -16.49
N LYS A 85 5.08 -15.79 -16.60
CA LYS A 85 5.47 -16.78 -15.58
C LYS A 85 5.98 -16.18 -14.26
N LEU A 86 6.30 -14.89 -14.24
CA LEU A 86 6.87 -14.19 -13.06
C LEU A 86 5.81 -13.40 -12.27
N ILE A 87 4.53 -13.59 -12.63
CA ILE A 87 3.41 -12.89 -12.05
C ILE A 87 2.26 -13.86 -11.78
N SER A 88 1.38 -13.48 -10.86
CA SER A 88 0.17 -14.23 -10.53
C SER A 88 -0.96 -13.28 -10.20
N SER A 89 -2.19 -13.75 -10.42
CA SER A 89 -3.40 -13.17 -9.81
C SER A 89 -3.97 -14.08 -8.73
N ILE A 90 -3.42 -15.29 -8.54
CA ILE A 90 -3.88 -16.26 -7.54
C ILE A 90 -3.17 -16.02 -6.21
N TRP A 91 -3.92 -15.82 -5.14
CA TRP A 91 -3.42 -15.56 -3.78
C TRP A 91 -4.37 -16.14 -2.71
N ILE A 92 -3.97 -16.10 -1.45
CA ILE A 92 -4.74 -16.63 -0.32
C ILE A 92 -5.23 -15.47 0.56
N LYS A 93 -6.51 -15.47 0.91
CA LYS A 93 -7.08 -14.56 1.91
C LYS A 93 -7.63 -15.35 3.09
N ILE A 94 -7.48 -14.84 4.31
CA ILE A 94 -8.02 -15.45 5.52
C ILE A 94 -8.80 -14.42 6.33
N TRP A 95 -9.97 -14.83 6.83
CA TRP A 95 -10.73 -14.10 7.84
C TRP A 95 -10.80 -14.95 9.11
N LYS A 96 -10.22 -14.45 10.21
CA LYS A 96 -10.02 -15.22 11.44
C LYS A 96 -11.31 -15.46 12.21
N ASP A 97 -12.13 -14.44 12.43
CA ASP A 97 -13.37 -14.55 13.20
C ASP A 97 -14.35 -15.53 12.55
N GLU A 98 -14.43 -15.51 11.22
CA GLU A 98 -15.25 -16.36 10.39
C GLU A 98 -14.66 -17.76 10.17
N ARG A 99 -13.38 -17.97 10.50
CA ARG A 99 -12.65 -19.23 10.25
C ARG A 99 -12.75 -19.66 8.79
N LEU A 100 -12.45 -18.71 7.89
CA LEU A 100 -12.50 -18.94 6.45
C LEU A 100 -11.16 -18.63 5.79
N CYS A 101 -10.70 -19.57 4.97
CA CYS A 101 -9.64 -19.38 3.99
C CYS A 101 -10.23 -19.32 2.58
N PHE A 102 -9.82 -18.34 1.80
CA PHE A 102 -10.26 -18.10 0.44
C PHE A 102 -9.09 -18.27 -0.52
N LEU A 103 -9.30 -19.05 -1.58
CA LEU A 103 -8.45 -19.03 -2.75
C LEU A 103 -8.98 -17.96 -3.69
N MET A 104 -8.16 -16.95 -3.95
CA MET A 104 -8.53 -15.77 -4.71
C MET A 104 -7.94 -15.83 -6.13
N ASP A 105 -8.57 -15.13 -7.07
CA ASP A 105 -8.04 -14.77 -8.39
C ASP A 105 -8.37 -13.31 -8.64
N ASP A 106 -7.36 -12.43 -8.54
CA ASP A 106 -7.56 -10.98 -8.43
C ASP A 106 -8.54 -10.73 -7.26
N ARG A 107 -9.69 -10.10 -7.50
CA ARG A 107 -10.72 -9.85 -6.48
C ARG A 107 -11.81 -10.93 -6.42
N LYS A 108 -11.73 -11.95 -7.26
CA LYS A 108 -12.72 -13.02 -7.34
C LYS A 108 -12.38 -14.14 -6.36
N ILE A 109 -13.35 -14.53 -5.53
CA ILE A 109 -13.26 -15.76 -4.74
C ILE A 109 -13.42 -16.95 -5.68
N LEU A 110 -12.38 -17.79 -5.81
CA LEU A 110 -12.45 -19.05 -6.54
C LEU A 110 -13.04 -20.16 -5.68
N LYS A 111 -12.58 -20.26 -4.42
CA LYS A 111 -13.02 -21.27 -3.44
C LYS A 111 -12.94 -20.69 -2.03
N LYS A 112 -13.77 -21.23 -1.14
CA LYS A 112 -13.74 -20.97 0.31
C LYS A 112 -13.60 -22.30 1.05
N PHE A 113 -12.84 -22.29 2.14
CA PHE A 113 -12.53 -23.45 2.96
C PHE A 113 -12.69 -23.09 4.43
N PRO A 114 -13.30 -23.96 5.27
CA PRO A 114 -13.20 -23.80 6.72
C PRO A 114 -11.75 -23.97 7.15
N ILE A 115 -11.37 -23.31 8.25
CA ILE A 115 -10.06 -23.47 8.88
C ILE A 115 -10.18 -23.60 10.39
N ALA A 116 -9.18 -24.23 11.00
CA ALA A 116 -8.87 -24.10 12.42
C ALA A 116 -7.66 -23.20 12.61
N LEU A 117 -7.62 -22.43 13.68
CA LEU A 117 -6.60 -21.41 13.95
C LEU A 117 -5.73 -21.79 15.16
N GLY A 118 -4.94 -20.83 15.64
CA GLY A 118 -4.33 -20.92 16.96
C GLY A 118 -5.38 -20.87 18.07
N PHE A 119 -5.09 -21.47 19.23
CA PHE A 119 -6.04 -21.58 20.35
C PHE A 119 -6.44 -20.22 20.98
N ASN A 120 -5.75 -19.11 20.65
CA ASN A 120 -6.16 -17.75 20.98
C ASN A 120 -6.31 -16.88 19.71
N PRO A 121 -7.32 -17.12 18.85
CA PRO A 121 -7.37 -16.52 17.53
C PRO A 121 -7.88 -15.07 17.52
N LYS A 122 -8.36 -14.53 18.64
CA LYS A 122 -8.93 -13.18 18.68
C LYS A 122 -7.87 -12.09 18.57
N ASP A 123 -6.72 -12.31 19.20
CA ASP A 123 -5.64 -11.32 19.21
C ASP A 123 -4.70 -11.51 18.02
N ASP A 124 -3.93 -10.46 17.74
CA ASP A 124 -2.80 -10.52 16.80
C ASP A 124 -1.60 -11.22 17.45
N LYS A 125 -0.78 -11.88 16.64
CA LYS A 125 0.38 -12.63 17.14
C LYS A 125 1.49 -11.69 17.58
N ARG A 126 1.89 -11.77 18.84
CA ARG A 126 2.91 -10.90 19.43
C ARG A 126 4.18 -11.61 19.85
N LYS A 127 4.08 -12.87 20.24
CA LYS A 127 5.23 -13.65 20.73
C LYS A 127 5.06 -15.15 20.53
N GLU A 128 6.17 -15.86 20.64
CA GLU A 128 6.14 -17.32 20.71
C GLU A 128 5.24 -17.81 21.86
N GLY A 129 4.44 -18.85 21.59
CA GLY A 129 3.58 -19.49 22.59
C GLY A 129 2.28 -18.75 22.95
N ASP A 130 1.97 -17.61 22.34
CA ASP A 130 0.72 -16.87 22.63
C ASP A 130 -0.56 -17.52 22.06
N GLY A 131 -0.43 -18.52 21.19
CA GLY A 131 -1.56 -19.20 20.55
C GLY A 131 -2.28 -18.35 19.51
N CYS A 132 -1.75 -17.19 19.14
CA CYS A 132 -2.38 -16.28 18.19
C CYS A 132 -1.97 -16.59 16.75
N THR A 133 -2.92 -16.50 15.82
CA THR A 133 -2.65 -16.44 14.38
C THR A 133 -2.45 -14.97 13.97
N PRO A 134 -1.35 -14.62 13.26
CA PRO A 134 -1.04 -13.22 12.94
C PRO A 134 -2.06 -12.60 11.98
N ASN A 135 -2.28 -11.30 12.10
CA ASN A 135 -2.89 -10.45 11.10
C ASN A 135 -1.80 -9.76 10.29
N GLY A 136 -2.04 -9.56 9.00
CA GLY A 136 -1.10 -8.86 8.13
C GLY A 136 -0.98 -9.48 6.75
N ARG A 137 0.08 -9.08 6.06
CA ARG A 137 0.36 -9.48 4.69
C ARG A 137 1.68 -10.22 4.63
N PHE A 138 1.62 -11.42 4.08
CA PHE A 138 2.73 -12.34 4.03
C PHE A 138 2.85 -12.93 2.63
N TYR A 139 3.90 -13.69 2.41
CA TYR A 139 4.03 -14.58 1.28
C TYR A 139 4.47 -15.97 1.71
N ILE A 140 4.20 -16.97 0.89
CA ILE A 140 4.69 -18.32 1.15
C ILE A 140 6.19 -18.40 0.84
N CYS A 141 6.98 -18.70 1.87
CA CYS A 141 8.44 -18.79 1.82
C CYS A 141 8.96 -20.25 1.85
N GLU A 142 8.10 -21.23 2.15
CA GLU A 142 8.44 -22.66 2.10
C GLU A 142 7.22 -23.51 1.74
N TYR A 143 7.41 -24.50 0.85
CA TYR A 143 6.35 -25.39 0.37
C TYR A 143 6.72 -26.85 0.64
N LEU A 144 5.89 -27.54 1.41
CA LEU A 144 6.07 -28.97 1.70
C LEU A 144 4.95 -29.78 1.05
N LYS A 145 5.32 -30.57 0.04
CA LYS A 145 4.39 -31.46 -0.66
C LYS A 145 4.03 -32.69 0.16
N ASN A 146 4.94 -33.23 0.96
CA ASN A 146 4.66 -34.40 1.80
C ASN A 146 5.35 -34.19 3.16
N PRO A 147 4.74 -33.41 4.07
CA PRO A 147 5.25 -33.25 5.43
C PRO A 147 5.44 -34.60 6.13
N GLN A 148 6.42 -34.70 7.02
CA GLN A 148 6.61 -35.92 7.79
C GLN A 148 5.45 -36.08 8.79
N PRO A 149 4.97 -37.31 9.07
CA PRO A 149 3.86 -37.52 10.01
C PRO A 149 4.07 -36.87 11.39
N ARG A 150 5.32 -36.85 11.87
CA ARG A 150 5.70 -36.22 13.15
C ARG A 150 5.55 -34.69 13.21
N GLU A 151 5.38 -34.04 12.05
CA GLU A 151 5.22 -32.59 11.95
C GLU A 151 3.74 -32.16 12.08
N SER A 152 2.80 -33.11 12.08
CA SER A 152 1.36 -32.87 12.24
C SER A 152 0.76 -31.87 11.24
N TYR A 153 1.38 -31.71 10.06
CA TYR A 153 0.90 -30.79 9.02
C TYR A 153 -0.04 -31.44 7.99
N GLY A 154 -0.36 -32.72 8.14
CA GLY A 154 -1.24 -33.45 7.22
C GLY A 154 -0.70 -33.51 5.79
N ALA A 155 -1.58 -33.35 4.80
CA ALA A 155 -1.27 -33.60 3.41
C ALA A 155 -0.25 -32.64 2.78
N ARG A 156 -0.27 -31.36 3.15
CA ARG A 156 0.55 -30.28 2.55
C ARG A 156 0.80 -29.21 3.61
N SER A 157 1.91 -28.49 3.49
CA SER A 157 2.23 -27.36 4.37
C SER A 157 2.84 -26.20 3.60
N LEU A 158 2.42 -24.98 3.91
CA LEU A 158 2.85 -23.73 3.30
C LEU A 158 3.28 -22.78 4.41
N ARG A 159 4.57 -22.50 4.57
CA ARG A 159 5.05 -21.54 5.57
C ARG A 159 4.87 -20.12 5.07
N ILE A 160 4.28 -19.26 5.89
CA ILE A 160 4.20 -17.82 5.60
C ILE A 160 5.47 -17.11 6.08
N SER A 161 5.75 -15.94 5.53
CA SER A 161 6.88 -15.06 5.87
C SER A 161 6.68 -14.33 7.22
N TYR A 162 6.24 -15.03 8.27
CA TYR A 162 6.14 -14.47 9.62
C TYR A 162 7.47 -14.62 10.37
N PRO A 163 7.91 -13.62 11.16
CA PRO A 163 7.30 -12.29 11.34
C PRO A 163 7.49 -11.37 10.12
N ASP A 164 6.55 -10.45 9.90
CA ASP A 164 6.68 -9.41 8.87
C ASP A 164 7.42 -8.15 9.38
N ILE A 165 7.46 -7.10 8.55
CA ILE A 165 8.10 -5.83 8.90
C ILE A 165 7.37 -5.13 10.06
N GLU A 166 6.04 -5.17 10.12
CA GLU A 166 5.28 -4.52 11.19
C GLU A 166 5.42 -5.23 12.53
N ASP A 167 5.48 -6.55 12.50
CA ASP A 167 5.83 -7.36 13.68
C ASP A 167 7.21 -6.99 14.20
N ALA A 168 8.17 -6.80 13.30
CA ALA A 168 9.51 -6.36 13.67
C ALA A 168 9.52 -4.92 14.22
N ARG A 169 8.80 -3.98 13.60
CA ARG A 169 8.67 -2.58 14.08
C ARG A 169 8.09 -2.56 15.49
N ARG A 170 6.99 -3.28 15.70
CA ARG A 170 6.36 -3.44 17.01
C ARG A 170 7.31 -4.06 18.02
N GLY A 171 7.99 -5.15 17.65
CA GLY A 171 8.96 -5.80 18.52
C GLY A 171 10.12 -4.90 18.92
N LEU A 172 10.60 -4.06 17.99
CA LEU A 172 11.65 -3.07 18.27
C LEU A 172 11.16 -1.98 19.22
N LYS A 173 9.94 -1.44 18.98
CA LYS A 173 9.29 -0.44 19.84
C LYS A 173 9.08 -0.97 21.26
N GLU A 174 8.63 -2.21 21.39
CA GLU A 174 8.40 -2.92 22.66
C GLU A 174 9.71 -3.44 23.30
N LYS A 175 10.86 -3.26 22.63
CA LYS A 175 12.19 -3.76 23.04
C LYS A 175 12.22 -5.28 23.24
N SER A 176 11.33 -6.02 22.57
CA SER A 176 11.32 -7.50 22.59
C SER A 176 12.33 -8.10 21.62
N ILE A 177 12.70 -7.37 20.56
CA ILE A 177 13.81 -7.73 19.68
C ILE A 177 14.86 -6.64 19.64
N SER A 178 16.10 -7.04 19.36
CA SER A 178 17.20 -6.12 19.15
C SER A 178 17.09 -5.39 17.81
N LYS A 179 17.82 -4.28 17.67
CA LYS A 179 17.96 -3.57 16.40
C LYS A 179 18.54 -4.46 15.29
N SER A 180 19.43 -5.40 15.61
CA SER A 180 19.98 -6.36 14.63
C SER A 180 18.89 -7.26 14.08
N GLN A 181 18.13 -7.93 14.97
CA GLN A 181 17.03 -8.81 14.60
C GLN A 181 15.97 -8.09 13.77
N TYR A 182 15.64 -6.84 14.14
CA TYR A 182 14.73 -6.00 13.38
C TYR A 182 15.22 -5.81 11.93
N PHE A 183 16.47 -5.41 11.72
CA PHE A 183 17.00 -5.20 10.37
C PHE A 183 17.20 -6.51 9.60
N GLU A 184 17.48 -7.63 10.27
CA GLU A 184 17.53 -8.95 9.66
C GLU A 184 16.16 -9.35 9.09
N ILE A 185 15.07 -9.11 9.83
CA ILE A 185 13.70 -9.34 9.35
C ILE A 185 13.39 -8.42 8.16
N VAL A 186 13.61 -7.11 8.29
CA VAL A 186 13.36 -6.13 7.23
C VAL A 186 14.11 -6.48 5.93
N GLN A 187 15.38 -6.88 6.03
CA GLN A 187 16.18 -7.25 4.86
C GLN A 187 15.72 -8.57 4.23
N ALA A 188 15.35 -9.57 5.02
CA ALA A 188 14.83 -10.82 4.50
C ALA A 188 13.50 -10.59 3.76
N ILE A 189 12.57 -9.85 4.38
CA ILE A 189 11.27 -9.53 3.76
C ILE A 189 11.45 -8.73 2.48
N SER A 190 12.30 -7.69 2.45
CA SER A 190 12.51 -6.89 1.22
C SER A 190 13.12 -7.69 0.06
N LYS A 191 13.85 -8.78 0.36
CA LYS A 191 14.42 -9.71 -0.64
C LYS A 191 13.49 -10.87 -1.02
N GLY A 192 12.31 -10.97 -0.41
CA GLY A 192 11.42 -12.13 -0.60
C GLY A 192 12.01 -13.42 -0.02
N GLU A 193 12.84 -13.31 1.03
CA GLU A 193 13.48 -14.42 1.73
C GLU A 193 12.76 -14.73 3.05
N MET A 194 12.82 -15.99 3.49
CA MET A 194 12.28 -16.36 4.80
C MET A 194 12.95 -15.53 5.93
N PRO A 195 12.17 -14.78 6.74
CA PRO A 195 12.73 -14.01 7.84
C PRO A 195 13.27 -14.93 8.95
N PRO A 196 14.13 -14.42 9.86
CA PRO A 196 14.65 -15.19 11.00
C PRO A 196 13.55 -15.96 11.75
N GLN A 197 13.73 -17.27 11.91
CA GLN A 197 12.75 -18.18 12.52
C GLN A 197 13.07 -18.51 13.99
N ASN A 198 13.87 -17.68 14.65
CA ASN A 198 14.42 -17.90 15.99
C ASN A 198 14.35 -16.63 16.86
N THR A 199 13.33 -15.81 16.64
CA THR A 199 13.08 -14.60 17.44
C THR A 199 11.95 -14.83 18.43
N ILE A 200 11.86 -14.00 19.47
CA ILE A 200 10.78 -14.09 20.47
C ILE A 200 9.39 -13.78 19.88
N LEU A 201 9.32 -13.16 18.71
CA LEU A 201 8.05 -12.92 18.01
C LEU A 201 7.38 -14.24 17.61
N GLY A 202 8.17 -15.31 17.45
CA GLY A 202 7.72 -16.63 17.04
C GLY A 202 8.23 -17.00 15.65
N SER A 203 7.80 -18.16 15.18
CA SER A 203 8.26 -18.74 13.91
C SER A 203 7.27 -19.76 13.38
N SER A 204 7.53 -20.27 12.19
CA SER A 204 6.87 -21.45 11.61
C SER A 204 5.35 -21.41 11.55
N ILE A 205 4.79 -20.21 11.38
CA ILE A 205 3.37 -20.06 11.05
C ILE A 205 3.13 -20.59 9.65
N ARG A 206 2.16 -21.49 9.53
CA ARG A 206 1.91 -22.26 8.31
C ARG A 206 0.43 -22.39 8.02
N ILE A 207 0.10 -22.49 6.74
CA ILE A 207 -1.19 -22.98 6.25
C ILE A 207 -1.00 -24.46 5.90
N HIS A 208 -1.70 -25.37 6.57
CA HIS A 208 -1.44 -26.81 6.42
C HIS A 208 -2.72 -27.67 6.49
N GLY A 209 -2.59 -28.97 6.31
CA GLY A 209 -3.66 -29.95 6.47
C GLY A 209 -3.94 -30.33 7.93
N GLY A 210 -4.47 -31.52 8.17
CA GLY A 210 -4.67 -32.05 9.54
C GLY A 210 -6.06 -31.81 10.14
N GLY A 211 -6.91 -30.98 9.53
CA GLY A 211 -8.34 -30.90 9.85
C GLY A 211 -8.79 -29.66 10.62
N VAL A 212 -10.10 -29.45 10.64
CA VAL A 212 -10.80 -28.21 11.04
C VAL A 212 -11.72 -28.38 12.26
N GLY A 213 -11.36 -29.25 13.20
CA GLY A 213 -12.19 -29.57 14.37
C GLY A 213 -12.40 -28.38 15.31
N GLU A 214 -11.44 -28.14 16.20
CA GLU A 214 -11.39 -26.98 17.10
C GLU A 214 -10.18 -26.09 16.77
N ASP A 215 -10.05 -24.91 17.36
CA ASP A 215 -8.85 -24.08 17.20
C ASP A 215 -7.69 -24.70 18.00
N TRP A 216 -6.97 -25.63 17.37
CA TRP A 216 -6.02 -26.53 18.04
C TRP A 216 -4.54 -26.18 17.81
N THR A 217 -4.24 -25.30 16.86
CA THR A 217 -2.84 -25.04 16.48
C THR A 217 -2.16 -24.08 17.46
N LEU A 218 -0.85 -23.87 17.30
CA LEU A 218 -0.09 -22.85 18.06
C LEU A 218 -0.06 -21.48 17.37
N GLY A 219 -0.87 -21.28 16.32
CA GLY A 219 -0.93 -20.05 15.52
C GLY A 219 -0.99 -20.30 14.01
N CYS A 220 -0.85 -21.55 13.56
CA CYS A 220 -1.05 -21.96 12.18
C CYS A 220 -2.52 -21.87 11.73
N MET A 221 -2.77 -22.08 10.45
CA MET A 221 -4.10 -22.19 9.86
C MET A 221 -4.24 -23.59 9.27
N ALA A 222 -4.98 -24.46 9.95
CA ALA A 222 -5.21 -25.84 9.53
C ALA A 222 -6.47 -25.94 8.66
N LEU A 223 -6.37 -26.69 7.56
CA LEU A 223 -7.45 -27.05 6.64
C LEU A 223 -7.65 -28.58 6.69
N ASN A 224 -8.75 -29.04 6.11
CA ASN A 224 -8.86 -30.45 5.75
C ASN A 224 -7.82 -30.81 4.68
N ASP A 225 -7.31 -32.04 4.74
CA ASP A 225 -6.26 -32.53 3.84
C ASP A 225 -6.62 -32.44 2.35
N GLU A 226 -7.90 -32.60 2.01
CA GLU A 226 -8.36 -32.42 0.63
C GLU A 226 -8.36 -30.96 0.18
N ASP A 227 -8.62 -30.04 1.09
CA ASP A 227 -8.73 -28.62 0.79
C ASP A 227 -7.36 -27.97 0.66
N ILE A 228 -6.40 -28.30 1.53
CA ILE A 228 -5.02 -27.83 1.37
C ILE A 228 -4.39 -28.36 0.08
N ARG A 229 -4.75 -29.57 -0.39
CA ARG A 229 -4.31 -30.06 -1.72
C ARG A 229 -4.84 -29.19 -2.86
N LYS A 230 -6.10 -28.72 -2.76
CA LYS A 230 -6.70 -27.80 -3.75
C LYS A 230 -5.97 -26.46 -3.75
N VAL A 231 -5.70 -25.88 -2.59
CA VAL A 231 -4.93 -24.63 -2.45
C VAL A 231 -3.53 -24.79 -3.04
N TYR A 232 -2.78 -25.79 -2.58
CA TYR A 232 -1.40 -26.07 -3.01
C TYR A 232 -1.29 -26.25 -4.53
N SER A 233 -2.29 -26.85 -5.18
CA SER A 233 -2.29 -27.09 -6.63
C SER A 233 -2.52 -25.84 -7.49
N LYS A 234 -2.94 -24.72 -6.89
CA LYS A 234 -3.38 -23.52 -7.60
C LYS A 234 -2.52 -22.29 -7.36
N ILE A 235 -1.95 -22.16 -6.17
CA ILE A 235 -1.07 -21.04 -5.85
C ILE A 235 0.25 -21.14 -6.64
N PRO A 236 0.93 -20.00 -6.88
CA PRO A 236 2.30 -20.01 -7.38
C PRO A 236 3.23 -20.88 -6.53
N ASP A 237 4.31 -21.37 -7.15
CA ASP A 237 5.34 -22.18 -6.50
C ASP A 237 6.35 -21.34 -5.71
N LYS A 238 6.27 -20.00 -5.79
CA LYS A 238 7.10 -19.03 -5.07
C LYS A 238 6.31 -17.78 -4.74
N LEU A 239 6.58 -17.23 -3.55
CA LEU A 239 6.10 -15.92 -3.08
C LEU A 239 4.59 -15.71 -3.31
N ALA A 240 3.78 -16.75 -3.14
CA ALA A 240 2.33 -16.61 -3.20
C ALA A 240 1.87 -15.71 -2.05
N ILE A 241 1.11 -14.63 -2.35
CA ILE A 241 0.63 -13.70 -1.33
C ILE A 241 -0.39 -14.39 -0.43
N VAL A 242 -0.32 -14.09 0.86
CA VAL A 242 -1.28 -14.44 1.89
C VAL A 242 -1.65 -13.19 2.67
N GLU A 243 -2.94 -12.85 2.73
CA GLU A 243 -3.42 -11.76 3.58
C GLU A 243 -4.35 -12.32 4.64
N ILE A 244 -4.10 -11.95 5.89
CA ILE A 244 -4.82 -12.45 7.06
C ILE A 244 -5.44 -11.26 7.76
N TYR A 245 -6.76 -11.28 7.85
CA TYR A 245 -7.57 -10.27 8.50
C TYR A 245 -8.26 -10.85 9.72
N GLN A 246 -8.58 -9.98 10.68
CA GLN A 246 -9.41 -10.33 11.81
C GLN A 246 -10.80 -10.78 11.34
N ASN A 247 -11.41 -10.05 10.40
CA ASN A 247 -12.75 -10.35 9.86
C ASN A 247 -13.02 -9.65 8.53
N GLU A 248 -14.20 -9.92 7.94
CA GLU A 248 -14.67 -9.28 6.70
C GLU A 248 -14.73 -7.75 6.80
N LYS A 249 -15.09 -7.21 7.96
CA LYS A 249 -15.17 -5.75 8.15
C LYS A 249 -13.80 -5.12 8.02
N GLN A 250 -12.79 -5.68 8.72
CA GLN A 250 -11.42 -5.20 8.63
C GLN A 250 -10.87 -5.33 7.20
N ASP A 251 -11.13 -6.44 6.52
CA ASP A 251 -10.78 -6.61 5.09
C ASP A 251 -11.37 -5.48 4.23
N LYS A 252 -12.68 -5.20 4.35
CA LYS A 252 -13.34 -4.14 3.57
C LYS A 252 -12.79 -2.75 3.86
N GLU A 253 -12.52 -2.44 5.12
CA GLU A 253 -11.93 -1.15 5.52
C GLU A 253 -10.51 -1.02 4.96
N ILE A 254 -9.68 -2.06 5.14
CA ILE A 254 -8.29 -2.07 4.68
C ILE A 254 -8.20 -2.16 3.15
N ASN A 255 -9.16 -2.72 2.43
CA ASN A 255 -9.08 -2.83 0.97
C ASN A 255 -9.85 -1.73 0.22
N ASP A 256 -10.37 -0.73 0.93
CA ASP A 256 -10.98 0.45 0.32
C ASP A 256 -10.00 1.62 0.28
N SER A 257 -9.58 2.04 -0.92
CA SER A 257 -8.77 3.25 -1.08
C SER A 257 -9.39 4.48 -0.40
N ALA A 258 -10.72 4.65 -0.52
CA ALA A 258 -11.43 5.77 0.08
C ALA A 258 -11.28 5.79 1.61
N PHE A 259 -11.12 4.63 2.23
CA PHE A 259 -10.85 4.52 3.66
C PHE A 259 -9.50 5.16 4.04
N SER A 260 -8.41 4.81 3.35
CA SER A 260 -7.10 5.43 3.56
C SER A 260 -7.15 6.95 3.35
N GLN A 261 -7.75 7.41 2.24
CA GLN A 261 -7.91 8.85 1.99
C GLN A 261 -8.70 9.55 3.11
N SER A 262 -9.78 8.93 3.59
CA SER A 262 -10.60 9.50 4.66
C SER A 262 -9.82 9.65 5.97
N ARG A 263 -8.95 8.69 6.31
CA ARG A 263 -8.11 8.73 7.52
C ARG A 263 -7.07 9.83 7.43
N ILE A 264 -6.42 9.99 6.28
CA ILE A 264 -5.45 11.06 6.04
C ILE A 264 -6.13 12.43 6.19
N ILE A 265 -7.31 12.60 5.60
CA ILE A 265 -8.09 13.84 5.73
C ILE A 265 -8.48 14.12 7.17
N GLN A 266 -9.02 13.12 7.87
CA GLN A 266 -9.37 13.25 9.28
C GLN A 266 -8.16 13.68 10.09
N ALA A 267 -7.00 13.07 9.83
CA ALA A 267 -5.75 13.40 10.49
C ALA A 267 -5.32 14.85 10.23
N CYS A 268 -5.40 15.34 8.99
CA CYS A 268 -5.11 16.73 8.67
C CYS A 268 -6.02 17.72 9.41
N MET A 269 -7.32 17.41 9.50
CA MET A 269 -8.28 18.25 10.22
C MET A 269 -8.00 18.27 11.72
N GLU A 270 -7.64 17.14 12.31
CA GLU A 270 -7.25 17.04 13.71
C GLU A 270 -5.96 17.83 13.99
N LEU A 271 -4.93 17.67 13.15
CA LEU A 271 -3.65 18.37 13.30
C LEU A 271 -3.82 19.89 13.18
N THR A 272 -4.67 20.34 12.25
CA THR A 272 -5.00 21.78 12.10
C THR A 272 -5.65 22.34 13.36
N ARG A 273 -6.50 21.56 14.04
CA ARG A 273 -7.14 21.98 15.31
C ARG A 273 -6.22 21.93 16.52
N GLN A 274 -5.30 20.96 16.55
CA GLN A 274 -4.35 20.80 17.65
C GLN A 274 -3.38 21.99 17.76
N GLY A 275 -3.13 22.68 16.64
CA GLY A 275 -2.17 23.78 16.57
C GLY A 275 -0.75 23.24 16.40
N CYS A 276 -0.14 23.58 15.28
CA CYS A 276 1.25 23.25 14.97
C CYS A 276 1.84 24.44 14.21
N SER A 277 2.96 24.97 14.69
CA SER A 277 3.60 26.16 14.13
C SER A 277 4.94 25.82 13.49
N TYR A 278 5.20 26.42 12.33
CA TYR A 278 6.53 26.36 11.73
C TYR A 278 7.44 27.37 12.43
N THR A 279 8.43 26.85 13.18
CA THR A 279 9.36 27.66 13.98
C THR A 279 10.82 27.40 13.60
N ASN A 280 11.73 28.27 14.05
CA ASN A 280 13.18 27.99 13.95
C ASN A 280 13.56 26.67 14.65
N LYS A 281 12.93 26.36 15.79
CA LYS A 281 13.14 25.10 16.49
C LYS A 281 12.68 23.89 15.66
N ALA A 282 11.67 24.05 14.81
CA ALA A 282 11.18 22.97 13.94
C ALA A 282 12.23 22.53 12.91
N VAL A 283 13.04 23.46 12.37
CA VAL A 283 14.05 23.13 11.34
C VAL A 283 15.35 22.57 11.91
N GLU A 284 15.55 22.67 13.23
CA GLU A 284 16.73 22.13 13.89
C GLU A 284 16.79 20.60 13.78
N TYR A 285 18.01 20.07 13.71
CA TYR A 285 18.24 18.63 13.78
C TYR A 285 17.95 18.15 15.21
N GLN A 286 17.10 17.13 15.33
CA GLN A 286 16.69 16.58 16.61
C GLN A 286 16.83 15.06 16.57
N THR A 287 17.29 14.46 17.68
CA THR A 287 17.33 13.00 17.79
C THR A 287 15.93 12.48 18.09
N LEU A 288 15.44 11.56 17.27
CA LEU A 288 14.09 11.00 17.41
C LEU A 288 14.13 9.57 17.95
N SER A 289 13.06 9.18 18.62
CA SER A 289 12.71 7.78 18.84
C SER A 289 12.59 7.03 17.50
N TYR A 290 12.63 5.70 17.56
CA TYR A 290 12.42 4.86 16.38
C TYR A 290 11.95 3.46 16.79
N PRO A 291 10.91 2.90 16.13
CA PRO A 291 10.06 3.56 15.12
C PRO A 291 9.16 4.65 15.75
N GLU A 292 8.32 5.30 14.93
CA GLU A 292 7.33 6.31 15.33
C GLU A 292 7.89 7.56 16.04
N GLY A 293 9.14 7.90 15.81
CA GLY A 293 9.72 9.15 16.26
C GLY A 293 9.02 10.37 15.66
N ASP A 294 8.91 11.41 16.46
CA ASP A 294 8.41 12.73 16.06
C ASP A 294 9.12 13.80 16.93
N ILE A 295 9.15 15.03 16.44
CA ILE A 295 9.47 16.19 17.25
C ILE A 295 8.25 16.60 18.10
N ASP A 296 8.40 17.64 18.91
CA ASP A 296 7.30 18.23 19.67
C ASP A 296 6.09 18.52 18.76
N SER A 297 4.90 18.06 19.15
CA SER A 297 3.69 18.12 18.33
C SER A 297 3.20 19.55 18.06
N SER A 298 3.61 20.53 18.87
CA SER A 298 3.27 21.95 18.68
C SER A 298 4.08 22.62 17.57
N ILE A 299 5.12 21.97 17.05
CA ILE A 299 5.97 22.52 15.99
C ILE A 299 6.15 21.52 14.85
N GLY A 300 6.47 22.02 13.65
CA GLY A 300 6.66 21.16 12.48
C GLY A 300 7.02 21.93 11.22
N VAL A 301 7.55 21.21 10.24
CA VAL A 301 7.69 21.66 8.85
C VAL A 301 6.67 20.96 7.95
N CYS A 302 6.61 21.33 6.68
CA CYS A 302 5.68 20.77 5.70
C CYS A 302 5.64 19.23 5.65
N SER A 303 6.80 18.57 5.73
CA SER A 303 6.86 17.09 5.76
C SER A 303 6.40 16.46 7.08
N ASP A 304 6.47 17.19 8.21
CA ASP A 304 6.01 16.67 9.50
C ASP A 304 4.49 16.50 9.51
N LEU A 305 3.75 17.37 8.80
CA LEU A 305 2.33 17.17 8.52
C LEU A 305 2.08 15.82 7.84
N ILE A 306 2.87 15.49 6.83
CA ILE A 306 2.69 14.25 6.06
C ILE A 306 2.94 13.03 6.95
N VAL A 307 4.04 13.04 7.69
CA VAL A 307 4.43 11.94 8.59
C VAL A 307 3.34 11.72 9.66
N ARG A 308 2.84 12.80 10.27
CA ARG A 308 1.78 12.74 11.29
C ARG A 308 0.44 12.29 10.70
N ALA A 309 0.07 12.78 9.51
CA ALA A 309 -1.17 12.40 8.84
C ALA A 309 -1.16 10.92 8.45
N LEU A 310 -0.05 10.43 7.90
CA LEU A 310 0.12 9.02 7.54
C LEU A 310 0.16 8.12 8.78
N ARG A 311 0.79 8.56 9.89
CA ARG A 311 0.80 7.79 11.14
C ARG A 311 -0.60 7.60 11.71
N LYS A 312 -1.45 8.62 11.66
CA LYS A 312 -2.88 8.51 12.02
C LYS A 312 -3.68 7.63 11.05
N ALA A 313 -3.21 7.48 9.82
CA ALA A 313 -3.69 6.49 8.87
C ALA A 313 -2.98 5.13 9.01
N GLY A 314 -2.30 4.84 10.13
CA GLY A 314 -1.67 3.55 10.39
C GLY A 314 -0.36 3.30 9.66
N ILE A 315 0.27 4.32 9.06
CA ILE A 315 1.51 4.20 8.29
C ILE A 315 2.63 4.98 8.98
N ASP A 316 3.65 4.30 9.52
CA ASP A 316 4.86 4.97 9.99
C ASP A 316 5.81 5.28 8.83
N LEU A 317 5.66 6.48 8.26
CA LEU A 317 6.50 6.99 7.17
C LEU A 317 7.98 7.12 7.58
N GLN A 318 8.27 7.36 8.88
CA GLN A 318 9.64 7.40 9.38
C GLN A 318 10.33 6.05 9.17
N ALA A 319 9.74 4.97 9.69
CA ALA A 319 10.28 3.62 9.54
C ALA A 319 10.31 3.20 8.07
N SER A 320 9.20 3.38 7.35
CA SER A 320 9.07 2.92 5.96
C SER A 320 10.12 3.53 5.03
N LEU A 321 10.36 4.85 5.13
CA LEU A 321 11.40 5.49 4.34
C LEU A 321 12.80 5.07 4.78
N HIS A 322 13.06 4.96 6.09
CA HIS A 322 14.38 4.58 6.59
C HIS A 322 14.78 3.16 6.15
N GLU A 323 13.84 2.22 6.21
CA GLU A 323 14.00 0.86 5.73
C GLU A 323 14.21 0.81 4.21
N ASP A 324 13.44 1.59 3.44
CA ASP A 324 13.58 1.63 1.98
C ASP A 324 14.93 2.23 1.54
N ILE A 325 15.40 3.30 2.18
CA ILE A 325 16.74 3.87 1.92
C ILE A 325 17.83 2.86 2.28
N HIS A 326 17.67 2.11 3.38
CA HIS A 326 18.64 1.09 3.79
C HIS A 326 18.72 -0.07 2.79
N ASN A 327 17.57 -0.53 2.29
CA ASN A 327 17.49 -1.65 1.36
C ASN A 327 17.83 -1.25 -0.09
N PHE A 328 17.51 -0.03 -0.50
CA PHE A 328 17.64 0.47 -1.87
C PHE A 328 18.35 1.84 -1.95
N PRO A 329 19.58 1.99 -1.42
CA PRO A 329 20.25 3.30 -1.32
C PRO A 329 20.50 3.96 -2.68
N LYS A 330 20.56 3.19 -3.77
CA LYS A 330 20.73 3.70 -5.14
C LYS A 330 19.53 4.51 -5.65
N ASP A 331 18.34 4.25 -5.10
CA ASP A 331 17.12 4.98 -5.44
C ASP A 331 17.12 6.39 -4.80
N TYR A 332 18.03 6.62 -3.83
CA TYR A 332 18.17 7.86 -3.07
C TYR A 332 19.57 8.46 -3.21
N PRO A 333 20.02 8.86 -4.42
CA PRO A 333 21.38 9.34 -4.66
C PRO A 333 21.73 10.61 -3.86
N MET A 334 20.73 11.36 -3.40
CA MET A 334 20.90 12.55 -2.54
C MET A 334 21.16 12.21 -1.06
N VAL A 335 20.92 10.97 -0.63
CA VAL A 335 21.08 10.52 0.75
C VAL A 335 22.42 9.77 0.88
N LYS A 336 23.42 10.43 1.46
CA LYS A 336 24.76 9.83 1.66
C LYS A 336 24.74 8.67 2.65
N LYS A 337 23.92 8.79 3.69
CA LYS A 337 23.75 7.80 4.76
C LYS A 337 22.34 7.94 5.30
N ALA A 338 21.64 6.80 5.42
CA ALA A 338 20.30 6.76 6.00
C ALA A 338 20.31 7.33 7.42
N ASP A 339 19.38 8.25 7.70
CA ASP A 339 19.21 8.92 8.98
C ASP A 339 17.73 8.99 9.36
N LYS A 340 17.35 8.10 10.29
CA LYS A 340 15.99 7.97 10.84
C LYS A 340 15.46 9.26 11.47
N ASN A 341 16.32 10.20 11.83
CA ASN A 341 15.94 11.45 12.50
C ASN A 341 15.45 12.52 11.51
N ILE A 342 15.77 12.41 10.22
CA ILE A 342 15.61 13.56 9.31
C ILE A 342 15.21 13.20 7.87
N ASP A 343 15.41 11.96 7.38
CA ASP A 343 15.13 11.65 5.98
C ASP A 343 13.64 11.79 5.63
N HIS A 344 12.75 11.33 6.52
CA HIS A 344 11.30 11.47 6.38
C HIS A 344 10.82 12.93 6.50
N ARG A 345 11.70 13.83 6.94
CA ARG A 345 11.44 15.26 7.08
C ARG A 345 12.02 16.08 5.90
N ARG A 346 12.34 15.43 4.78
CA ARG A 346 12.93 16.05 3.59
C ARG A 346 12.16 15.65 2.33
N VAL A 347 11.58 16.63 1.65
CA VAL A 347 10.79 16.41 0.43
C VAL A 347 11.60 15.68 -0.66
N LYS A 348 12.88 16.04 -0.83
CA LYS A 348 13.79 15.35 -1.76
C LYS A 348 13.98 13.85 -1.48
N SER A 349 13.85 13.43 -0.22
CA SER A 349 13.92 12.02 0.18
C SER A 349 12.56 11.34 0.06
N LEU A 350 11.46 12.07 0.29
CA LEU A 350 10.09 11.55 0.16
C LEU A 350 9.68 11.31 -1.30
N LYS A 351 10.20 12.11 -2.24
CA LYS A 351 9.84 12.02 -3.66
C LYS A 351 10.08 10.62 -4.28
N PRO A 352 11.28 10.02 -4.20
CA PRO A 352 11.50 8.67 -4.74
C PRO A 352 10.62 7.60 -4.07
N PHE A 353 10.33 7.76 -2.77
CA PHE A 353 9.46 6.86 -2.02
C PHE A 353 8.02 6.92 -2.55
N PHE A 354 7.45 8.12 -2.73
CA PHE A 354 6.11 8.24 -3.29
C PHE A 354 6.04 7.81 -4.77
N ASP A 355 7.09 8.04 -5.56
CA ASP A 355 7.15 7.54 -6.95
C ASP A 355 7.06 6.01 -7.03
N LYS A 356 7.67 5.32 -6.07
CA LYS A 356 7.80 3.86 -6.07
C LYS A 356 6.53 3.15 -5.61
N TYR A 357 5.78 3.78 -4.72
CA TYR A 357 4.73 3.08 -3.97
C TYR A 357 3.41 3.88 -3.82
N CYS A 358 3.27 5.03 -4.46
CA CYS A 358 1.97 5.70 -4.58
C CYS A 358 1.60 5.77 -6.05
N LEU A 359 0.30 5.85 -6.33
CA LEU A 359 -0.17 6.17 -7.67
C LEU A 359 0.26 7.59 -7.99
N THR A 360 1.11 7.77 -9.02
CA THR A 360 1.46 9.08 -9.53
C THR A 360 0.34 9.59 -10.43
N LEU A 361 -0.13 10.80 -10.13
CA LEU A 361 -1.22 11.47 -10.83
C LEU A 361 -0.69 12.68 -11.61
N THR A 362 -1.58 13.37 -12.32
CA THR A 362 -1.23 14.58 -13.06
C THR A 362 -0.70 15.69 -12.16
N ASN A 363 0.32 16.40 -12.64
CA ASN A 363 0.78 17.65 -12.06
C ASN A 363 0.04 18.88 -12.62
N ARG A 364 -0.93 18.67 -13.53
CA ARG A 364 -1.77 19.76 -14.04
C ARG A 364 -2.71 20.22 -12.94
N ASN A 365 -2.95 21.53 -12.87
CA ASN A 365 -3.85 22.08 -11.88
C ASN A 365 -5.27 21.47 -11.99
N PRO A 366 -6.08 21.52 -10.92
CA PRO A 366 -7.37 20.84 -10.94
C PRO A 366 -8.38 21.44 -11.93
N ASP A 367 -8.21 22.68 -12.40
CA ASP A 367 -9.05 23.25 -13.47
C ASP A 367 -8.82 22.55 -14.82
N GLN A 368 -7.62 22.03 -15.06
CA GLN A 368 -7.27 21.31 -16.28
C GLN A 368 -7.62 19.81 -16.24
N LYS A 369 -7.62 19.21 -15.04
CA LYS A 369 -7.78 17.76 -14.82
C LYS A 369 -8.55 17.40 -13.54
N PRO A 370 -9.77 17.91 -13.34
CA PRO A 370 -10.48 17.81 -12.06
C PRO A 370 -10.74 16.37 -11.60
N GLU A 371 -10.86 15.42 -12.54
CA GLU A 371 -11.13 14.01 -12.26
C GLU A 371 -10.01 13.28 -11.51
N GLU A 372 -8.77 13.80 -11.58
CA GLU A 372 -7.61 13.17 -10.95
C GLU A 372 -7.37 13.66 -9.51
N TRP A 373 -8.00 14.75 -9.07
CA TRP A 373 -7.75 15.38 -7.77
C TRP A 373 -8.79 14.96 -6.72
N LYS A 374 -8.33 14.48 -5.56
CA LYS A 374 -9.20 14.10 -4.43
C LYS A 374 -8.60 14.55 -3.08
N PRO A 375 -9.45 14.81 -2.08
CA PRO A 375 -9.02 14.96 -0.70
C PRO A 375 -8.18 13.75 -0.24
N GLY A 376 -7.06 14.02 0.42
CA GLY A 376 -6.13 13.03 0.94
C GLY A 376 -4.95 12.73 0.01
N ASP A 377 -4.95 13.30 -1.20
CA ASP A 377 -3.79 13.22 -2.09
C ASP A 377 -2.63 14.04 -1.54
N ILE A 378 -1.40 13.57 -1.77
CA ILE A 378 -0.16 14.23 -1.37
C ILE A 378 0.36 15.02 -2.57
N VAL A 379 0.71 16.29 -2.37
CA VAL A 379 1.12 17.21 -3.44
C VAL A 379 2.46 17.82 -3.07
N LEU A 380 3.37 17.85 -4.04
CA LEU A 380 4.69 18.44 -3.91
C LEU A 380 4.76 19.69 -4.77
N PHE A 381 5.45 20.70 -4.24
CA PHE A 381 5.56 22.01 -4.87
C PHE A 381 7.02 22.44 -5.04
N ASP A 382 7.26 23.23 -6.08
CA ASP A 382 8.45 24.05 -6.28
C ASP A 382 8.11 25.48 -5.84
N THR A 383 8.75 25.93 -4.76
CA THR A 383 8.58 27.28 -4.22
C THR A 383 9.70 28.23 -4.69
N GLY A 384 10.61 27.75 -5.54
CA GLY A 384 11.75 28.50 -6.07
C GLY A 384 12.97 28.53 -5.15
N VAL A 385 12.99 27.70 -4.09
CA VAL A 385 14.11 27.66 -3.14
C VAL A 385 15.28 26.92 -3.74
N GLN A 386 16.44 27.56 -3.78
CA GLN A 386 17.68 26.95 -4.31
C GLN A 386 18.24 25.88 -3.36
N ASN A 387 17.69 24.67 -3.41
CA ASN A 387 18.10 23.52 -2.58
C ASN A 387 18.66 22.33 -3.41
N GLY A 388 18.87 22.55 -4.72
CA GLY A 388 19.37 21.54 -5.66
C GLY A 388 18.28 20.60 -6.21
N THR A 389 17.00 20.86 -5.96
CA THR A 389 15.87 20.14 -6.55
C THR A 389 14.67 21.08 -6.74
N ILE A 390 13.72 20.69 -7.59
CA ILE A 390 12.42 21.37 -7.74
C ILE A 390 11.39 20.89 -6.71
N TYR A 391 11.70 19.86 -5.91
CA TYR A 391 10.80 19.32 -4.89
C TYR A 391 11.21 19.84 -3.52
N ASP A 392 10.75 21.04 -3.17
CA ASP A 392 11.16 21.72 -1.93
C ASP A 392 10.04 21.80 -0.88
N HIS A 393 8.78 21.66 -1.29
CA HIS A 393 7.63 21.78 -0.40
C HIS A 393 6.60 20.67 -0.63
N ILE A 394 5.76 20.42 0.38
CA ILE A 394 4.79 19.32 0.36
C ILE A 394 3.53 19.66 1.15
N GLY A 395 2.37 19.14 0.74
CA GLY A 395 1.09 19.29 1.43
C GLY A 395 0.13 18.15 1.12
N ILE A 396 -1.05 18.22 1.72
CA ILE A 396 -2.14 17.27 1.49
C ILE A 396 -3.36 18.02 0.98
N VAL A 397 -3.97 17.56 -0.11
CA VAL A 397 -5.24 18.10 -0.60
C VAL A 397 -6.28 17.92 0.52
N GLY A 398 -6.78 19.03 1.05
CA GLY A 398 -7.78 19.07 2.11
C GLY A 398 -9.19 18.79 1.61
N ASN A 399 -10.15 18.76 2.54
CA ASN A 399 -11.56 18.57 2.22
C ASN A 399 -12.33 19.89 2.10
N LYS A 400 -11.74 21.02 2.52
CA LYS A 400 -12.37 22.33 2.34
C LYS A 400 -12.53 22.63 0.86
N ARG A 401 -13.75 23.06 0.52
CA ARG A 401 -14.10 23.55 -0.80
C ARG A 401 -14.56 24.99 -0.70
N GLU A 402 -13.87 25.88 -1.41
CA GLU A 402 -14.31 27.25 -1.61
C GLU A 402 -14.56 27.47 -3.10
N ASN A 403 -15.77 27.88 -3.48
CA ASN A 403 -16.18 28.00 -4.88
C ASN A 403 -15.92 26.73 -5.72
N GLY A 404 -16.02 25.55 -5.09
CA GLY A 404 -15.75 24.25 -5.72
C GLY A 404 -14.26 23.87 -5.82
N LYS A 405 -13.34 24.73 -5.37
CA LYS A 405 -11.89 24.53 -5.39
C LYS A 405 -11.38 23.89 -4.10
N TYR A 406 -10.51 22.89 -4.22
CA TYR A 406 -9.86 22.27 -3.07
C TYR A 406 -8.76 23.14 -2.48
N TRP A 407 -8.65 23.16 -1.16
CA TRP A 407 -7.52 23.76 -0.47
C TRP A 407 -6.52 22.69 -0.04
N VAL A 408 -5.32 23.09 0.36
CA VAL A 408 -4.24 22.18 0.78
C VAL A 408 -3.93 22.41 2.25
N CYS A 409 -4.01 21.37 3.06
CA CYS A 409 -3.47 21.39 4.42
C CYS A 409 -1.96 21.53 4.33
N ASN A 410 -1.41 22.60 4.92
CA ASN A 410 -0.03 22.97 4.71
C ASN A 410 0.60 23.71 5.90
N LEU A 411 1.89 23.44 6.12
CA LEU A 411 2.79 24.22 6.99
C LEU A 411 3.77 24.96 6.09
N TRP A 412 3.45 26.20 5.70
CA TRP A 412 4.11 26.91 4.60
C TRP A 412 5.58 27.22 4.87
N THR A 413 5.86 28.10 5.83
CA THR A 413 7.22 28.51 6.20
C THR A 413 7.25 29.04 7.62
N ILE A 414 8.44 29.37 8.14
CA ILE A 414 8.65 29.92 9.48
C ILE A 414 7.68 31.09 9.72
N GLY A 415 6.97 31.04 10.85
CA GLY A 415 5.97 32.03 11.24
C GLY A 415 4.53 31.70 10.83
N PHE A 416 4.32 30.61 10.08
CA PHE A 416 2.98 30.13 9.74
C PHE A 416 2.55 28.98 10.66
N ASP A 417 1.26 28.96 10.96
CA ASP A 417 0.59 27.82 11.56
C ASP A 417 0.07 26.86 10.48
N LEU A 418 -0.07 25.59 10.86
CA LEU A 418 -0.72 24.58 10.05
C LEU A 418 -2.16 25.02 9.77
N GLN A 419 -2.48 25.17 8.50
CA GLN A 419 -3.81 25.57 8.04
C GLN A 419 -4.07 25.07 6.63
N GLU A 420 -5.32 25.18 6.18
CA GLU A 420 -5.64 25.01 4.78
C GLU A 420 -5.30 26.29 4.00
N MET A 421 -4.70 26.15 2.82
CA MET A 421 -4.30 27.25 1.93
C MET A 421 -4.70 26.98 0.48
N ASP A 422 -5.00 28.01 -0.31
CA ASP A 422 -5.21 27.88 -1.76
C ASP A 422 -3.86 27.83 -2.48
N LEU A 423 -3.38 26.61 -2.76
CA LEU A 423 -2.08 26.34 -3.39
C LEU A 423 -2.19 25.59 -4.72
N LEU A 424 -3.39 25.14 -5.11
CA LEU A 424 -3.55 24.28 -6.30
C LEU A 424 -3.96 25.05 -7.55
N TYR A 425 -4.56 26.23 -7.38
CA TYR A 425 -5.17 26.99 -8.48
C TYR A 425 -4.45 28.31 -8.77
N ALA A 426 -3.42 28.64 -7.99
CA ALA A 426 -2.59 29.81 -8.18
C ALA A 426 -1.49 29.56 -9.22
N ASP A 427 -0.92 30.63 -9.77
CA ASP A 427 0.27 30.57 -10.62
C ASP A 427 1.55 30.24 -9.82
N TYR A 428 1.44 30.20 -8.49
CA TYR A 428 2.51 29.86 -7.57
C TYR A 428 1.94 29.24 -6.29
N PRO A 429 2.56 28.18 -5.73
CA PRO A 429 3.76 27.52 -6.22
C PRO A 429 3.49 26.53 -7.37
N ASP A 430 4.55 26.12 -8.09
CA ASP A 430 4.43 25.15 -9.18
C ASP A 430 4.17 23.74 -8.64
N ILE A 431 3.18 23.04 -9.20
CA ILE A 431 2.89 21.64 -8.86
C ILE A 431 3.89 20.74 -9.58
N VAL A 432 4.73 20.05 -8.81
CA VAL A 432 5.81 19.20 -9.34
C VAL A 432 5.63 17.72 -8.99
N GLY A 433 4.69 17.38 -8.10
CA GLY A 433 4.31 15.99 -7.84
C GLY A 433 2.91 15.89 -7.26
N HIS A 434 2.22 14.81 -7.60
CA HIS A 434 0.87 14.53 -7.13
C HIS A 434 0.71 13.02 -6.96
N TYR A 435 0.39 12.58 -5.74
CA TYR A 435 0.40 11.18 -5.35
C TYR A 435 -0.87 10.80 -4.60
N ARG A 436 -1.42 9.63 -4.94
CA ARG A 436 -2.48 9.00 -4.17
C ARG A 436 -1.99 7.70 -3.58
N LEU A 437 -2.19 7.55 -2.28
CA LEU A 437 -2.00 6.28 -1.60
C LEU A 437 -3.06 5.30 -2.09
N ILE A 438 -2.62 4.19 -2.66
CA ILE A 438 -3.50 3.08 -3.03
C ILE A 438 -3.40 2.03 -1.93
N HIS A 439 -4.46 1.95 -1.13
CA HIS A 439 -4.61 1.04 -0.01
C HIS A 439 -4.69 -0.43 -0.47
N PRO A 440 -4.23 -1.43 0.31
CA PRO A 440 -2.91 -1.60 0.93
C PRO A 440 -1.91 -2.24 -0.05
N LEU A 441 -2.23 -2.29 -1.34
CA LEU A 441 -1.44 -3.02 -2.33
C LEU A 441 -0.05 -2.43 -2.60
N CYS A 442 0.29 -1.34 -1.90
CA CYS A 442 1.59 -0.68 -1.98
C CYS A 442 2.39 -0.62 -0.68
N TYR A 443 1.86 -0.98 0.50
CA TYR A 443 2.66 -1.08 1.72
C TYR A 443 2.06 -2.02 2.78
N ASP A 444 2.89 -2.95 3.27
CA ASP A 444 2.60 -3.92 4.33
C ASP A 444 2.53 -3.24 5.71
N GLY A 445 1.53 -2.37 5.97
CA GLY A 445 1.54 -1.55 7.20
C GLY A 445 0.22 -1.24 7.88
N PHE A 446 -0.94 -1.52 7.29
CA PHE A 446 -2.19 -1.01 7.85
C PHE A 446 -2.67 -1.83 9.04
N LYS A 447 -2.60 -1.27 10.26
CA LYS A 447 -3.30 -1.77 11.45
C LYS A 447 -4.41 -0.81 11.86
N MET A 448 -5.59 -1.35 12.11
CA MET A 448 -6.69 -0.66 12.77
C MET A 448 -6.54 -0.88 14.28
N GLU A 449 -6.30 0.20 15.04
CA GLU A 449 -6.47 0.18 16.51
C GLU A 449 -7.95 0.09 16.90
#